data_AF-A0A960FKJ5-F1
#
_entry.id   AF-A0A960FKJ5-F1
#
_cell.length_a   1.000
_cell.length_b   1.000
_cell.length_c   1.000
_cell.angle_alpha   90.00
_cell.angle_beta   90.00
_cell.angle_gamma   90.00
#
_symmetry.space_group_name_H-M   'P 1'
#
loop_
_entity.id
_entity.type
_entity.pdbx_description
1 polymer ?
#
loop_
_entity_poly.entity_id
_entity_poly.type
_entity_poly.pdbx_seq_one_letter_code
_entity_poly.pdbx_strand_id
1 'polypeptide(L)'
;RTREYVEIVRKVIARDEPVAFEGNHYTLPHPGGTGLGKPLKSTLHPLRTDIPIYLGAEGPKNVAMTAEIADGWLPIFFAPKDDG
;
A
#
# COMPACT_ATOMS: atom_id res chain seq x y z
N ARG A 1 -6.44 7.55 -0.52
CA ARG A 1 -6.21 6.41 -1.43
C ARG A 1 -4.88 5.69 -1.20
N THR A 2 -3.70 6.31 -1.43
CA THR A 2 -2.40 5.62 -1.34
C THR A 2 -2.12 4.99 0.02
N ARG A 3 -2.46 5.68 1.12
CA ARG A 3 -2.32 5.15 2.49
C ARG A 3 -3.04 3.81 2.68
N GLU A 4 -4.32 3.77 2.31
CA GLU A 4 -5.14 2.56 2.37
C GLU A 4 -4.55 1.44 1.50
N TYR A 5 -4.06 1.77 0.31
CA TYR A 5 -3.44 0.78 -0.58
C TYR A 5 -2.18 0.17 0.04
N VAL A 6 -1.28 1.00 0.61
CA VAL A 6 -0.07 0.53 1.29
C VAL A 6 -0.43 -0.37 2.47
N GLU A 7 -1.44 0.00 3.27
CA GLU A 7 -1.90 -0.82 4.40
C GLU A 7 -2.43 -2.19 3.94
N ILE A 8 -3.25 -2.21 2.89
CA ILE A 8 -3.75 -3.46 2.30
C ILE A 8 -2.58 -4.33 1.83
N VAL A 9 -1.62 -3.76 1.10
CA VAL A 9 -0.46 -4.52 0.60
C VAL A 9 0.36 -5.09 1.76
N ARG A 10 0.59 -4.33 2.83
CA ARG A 10 1.26 -4.83 4.04
C ARG A 10 0.50 -6.01 4.65
N LYS A 11 -0.83 -5.94 4.80
CA LYS A 11 -1.66 -7.05 5.30
C LYS A 11 -1.57 -8.30 4.41
N VAL A 12 -1.61 -8.12 3.08
CA VAL A 12 -1.48 -9.22 2.11
C VAL A 12 -0.12 -9.93 2.24
N ILE A 13 0.96 -9.17 2.39
CA ILE A 13 2.34 -9.70 2.50
C ILE A 13 2.55 -10.38 3.85
N ALA A 14 2.11 -9.76 4.95
CA ALA A 14 2.20 -10.35 6.29
C ALA A 14 1.46 -11.68 6.37
N ARG A 15 0.29 -11.77 5.70
CA ARG A 15 -0.50 -13.00 5.52
C ARG A 15 -0.97 -13.63 6.85
N ASP A 16 -1.03 -12.84 7.92
CA ASP A 16 -1.44 -13.28 9.26
C ASP A 16 -2.90 -13.75 9.28
N GLU A 17 -3.77 -13.09 8.53
CA GLU A 17 -5.20 -13.39 8.42
C GLU A 17 -5.73 -13.15 6.99
N PRO A 18 -6.92 -13.70 6.62
CA PRO A 18 -7.58 -13.30 5.38
C PRO A 18 -7.83 -11.78 5.38
N VAL A 19 -7.50 -11.11 4.27
CA VAL A 19 -7.53 -9.65 4.22
C VAL A 19 -8.96 -9.16 4.06
N ALA A 20 -9.42 -8.40 5.04
CA ALA A 20 -10.60 -7.54 4.99
C ALA A 20 -10.17 -6.09 5.18
N PHE A 21 -10.90 -5.16 4.57
CA PHE A 21 -10.58 -3.74 4.65
C PHE A 21 -11.81 -2.88 4.43
N GLU A 22 -12.00 -1.85 5.26
CA GLU A 22 -13.08 -0.88 5.14
C GLU A 22 -12.48 0.51 5.22
N GLY A 23 -12.15 1.07 4.05
CA GLY A 23 -11.61 2.40 3.91
C GLY A 23 -12.47 3.29 3.02
N ASN A 24 -12.08 4.55 2.91
CA ASN A 24 -12.82 5.54 2.11
C ASN A 24 -12.71 5.26 0.60
N HIS A 25 -11.64 4.59 0.16
CA HIS A 25 -11.39 4.32 -1.26
C HIS A 25 -11.47 2.83 -1.60
N TYR A 26 -11.11 1.97 -0.65
CA TYR A 26 -11.10 0.52 -0.86
C TYR A 26 -11.97 -0.17 0.18
N THR A 27 -12.79 -1.11 -0.28
CA THR A 27 -13.52 -2.05 0.58
C THR A 27 -13.25 -3.45 0.09
N LEU A 28 -12.76 -4.32 0.97
CA LEU A 28 -12.44 -5.72 0.71
C LEU A 28 -13.20 -6.61 1.71
N PRO A 29 -13.96 -7.61 1.24
CA PRO A 29 -14.26 -7.92 -0.17
C PRO A 29 -15.01 -6.77 -0.85
N HIS A 30 -14.86 -6.65 -2.17
CA HIS A 30 -15.59 -5.63 -2.92
C HIS A 30 -17.10 -5.83 -2.73
N PRO A 31 -17.86 -4.80 -2.33
CA PRO A 31 -19.28 -4.93 -2.00
C PRO A 31 -20.16 -5.19 -3.24
N GLY A 32 -19.67 -4.90 -4.44
CA GLY A 32 -20.33 -5.25 -5.70
C GLY A 32 -20.00 -6.66 -6.19
N GLY A 33 -20.68 -7.11 -7.25
CA GLY A 33 -20.42 -8.39 -7.91
C GLY A 33 -21.48 -9.46 -7.61
N THR A 34 -21.07 -10.73 -7.60
CA THR A 34 -21.98 -11.89 -7.51
C THR A 34 -22.42 -12.26 -6.08
N GLY A 35 -21.93 -11.54 -5.06
CA GLY A 35 -22.20 -11.86 -3.64
C GLY A 35 -21.39 -13.04 -3.07
N LEU A 36 -20.47 -13.61 -3.85
CA LEU A 36 -19.61 -14.73 -3.41
C LEU A 36 -18.26 -14.27 -2.81
N GLY A 37 -18.06 -12.95 -2.69
CA GLY A 37 -16.84 -12.37 -2.15
C GLY A 37 -16.65 -12.72 -0.67
N LYS A 38 -15.45 -13.18 -0.31
CA LYS A 38 -15.03 -13.40 1.08
C LYS A 38 -13.59 -12.93 1.27
N PRO A 39 -13.18 -12.56 2.48
CA PRO A 39 -11.78 -12.27 2.77
C PRO A 39 -10.89 -13.45 2.36
N LEU A 40 -9.75 -13.18 1.73
CA LEU A 40 -8.83 -14.20 1.24
C LEU A 40 -7.41 -13.96 1.80
N LYS A 41 -6.66 -15.06 1.94
CA LYS A 41 -5.21 -15.00 2.10
C LYS A 41 -4.53 -15.14 0.74
N SER A 42 -3.36 -14.53 0.59
CA SER A 42 -2.49 -14.79 -0.55
C SER A 42 -2.21 -16.30 -0.67
N THR A 43 -2.27 -16.84 -1.88
CA THR A 43 -1.85 -18.22 -2.17
C THR A 43 -0.33 -18.35 -2.12
N LEU A 44 0.39 -17.25 -2.38
CA LEU A 44 1.83 -17.17 -2.23
C LEU A 44 2.20 -17.15 -0.75
N HIS A 45 3.14 -18.00 -0.37
CA HIS A 45 3.73 -18.02 0.97
C HIS A 45 5.02 -17.20 0.90
N PRO A 46 5.05 -16.01 1.52
CA PRO A 46 6.22 -15.13 1.43
C PRO A 46 7.44 -15.78 2.10
N LEU A 47 8.61 -15.64 1.49
CA LEU A 47 9.88 -15.97 2.14
C LEU A 47 10.20 -15.01 3.29
N ARG A 48 9.66 -13.79 3.24
CA ARG A 48 9.74 -12.75 4.27
C ARG A 48 8.37 -12.12 4.46
N THR A 49 7.89 -12.05 5.70
CA THR A 49 6.58 -11.49 6.06
C THR A 49 6.57 -9.96 6.09
N ASP A 50 7.75 -9.33 6.00
CA ASP A 50 7.91 -7.90 5.89
C ASP A 50 8.81 -7.56 4.69
N ILE A 51 8.21 -6.98 3.64
CA ILE A 51 8.89 -6.54 2.41
C ILE A 51 8.85 -5.00 2.39
N PRO A 52 10.00 -4.32 2.25
CA PRO A 52 10.05 -2.87 2.18
C PRO A 52 9.22 -2.32 1.02
N ILE A 53 8.37 -1.35 1.30
CA ILE A 53 7.55 -0.65 0.31
C ILE A 53 8.17 0.72 0.05
N TYR A 54 8.54 0.95 -1.21
CA TYR A 54 9.06 2.22 -1.69
C TYR A 54 8.01 2.89 -2.58
N LEU A 55 7.80 4.19 -2.41
CA LEU A 55 6.88 4.96 -3.26
C LEU A 55 7.63 5.95 -4.13
N GLY A 56 7.21 6.04 -5.40
CA GLY A 56 7.53 7.18 -6.26
C GLY A 56 6.58 8.33 -5.99
N ALA A 57 7.13 9.51 -5.69
CA ALA A 57 6.37 10.71 -5.37
C ALA A 57 7.17 11.95 -5.78
N GLU A 58 6.50 12.97 -6.30
CA GLU A 58 7.18 14.20 -6.75
C GLU A 58 6.71 15.44 -5.97
N GLY A 59 5.40 15.69 -5.95
CA GLY A 59 4.87 16.88 -5.27
C GLY A 59 5.14 16.87 -3.76
N PRO A 60 5.44 18.02 -3.12
CA PRO A 60 5.87 18.08 -1.72
C PRO A 60 4.93 17.37 -0.73
N LYS A 61 3.61 17.47 -0.95
CA LYS A 61 2.61 16.77 -0.12
C LYS A 61 2.69 15.25 -0.24
N ASN A 62 2.97 14.74 -1.44
CA ASN A 62 3.11 13.30 -1.68
C ASN A 62 4.45 12.77 -1.15
N VAL A 63 5.51 13.57 -1.24
CA VAL A 63 6.81 13.25 -0.64
C VAL A 63 6.69 13.18 0.88
N ALA A 64 6.06 14.18 1.52
CA ALA A 64 5.78 14.16 2.96
C ALA A 64 4.94 12.94 3.37
N MET A 65 3.85 12.66 2.64
CA MET A 65 3.06 11.45 2.87
C MET A 65 3.90 10.17 2.73
N THR A 66 4.78 10.10 1.73
CA THR A 66 5.66 8.94 1.51
C THR A 66 6.55 8.69 2.70
N ALA A 67 7.16 9.74 3.26
CA ALA A 67 7.98 9.65 4.45
C ALA A 67 7.22 9.12 5.68
N GLU A 68 5.89 9.29 5.73
CA GLU A 68 5.06 8.79 6.83
C GLU A 68 4.65 7.31 6.69
N ILE A 69 4.48 6.78 5.47
CA ILE A 69 3.81 5.48 5.25
C ILE A 69 4.67 4.42 4.57
N ALA A 70 5.79 4.81 3.98
CA ALA A 70 6.65 3.95 3.19
C ALA A 70 8.02 3.80 3.85
N ASP A 71 8.73 2.73 3.50
CA ASP A 71 10.08 2.45 4.01
C ASP A 71 11.15 3.21 3.20
N GLY A 72 10.75 3.80 2.08
CA GLY A 72 11.62 4.64 1.27
C GLY A 72 10.89 5.41 0.17
N TRP A 73 11.61 6.36 -0.39
CA TRP A 73 11.16 7.24 -1.47
C TRP A 73 12.04 7.03 -2.70
N LEU A 74 11.41 6.90 -3.87
CA LEU A 74 12.07 6.79 -5.16
C LEU A 74 11.77 8.05 -5.99
N PRO A 75 12.59 9.10 -5.86
CA PRO A 75 12.42 10.31 -6.68
C PRO A 75 12.74 10.04 -8.15
N ILE A 76 12.01 10.71 -9.04
CA ILE A 76 12.37 10.79 -10.45
C ILE A 76 12.52 12.26 -10.83
N PHE A 77 13.65 12.63 -11.43
CA PHE A 77 13.99 14.01 -11.79
C PHE A 77 14.19 15.00 -10.62
N PHE A 78 14.36 14.51 -9.40
CA PHE A 78 14.66 15.36 -8.24
C PHE A 78 16.10 15.92 -8.28
N ALA A 79 16.23 17.22 -8.10
CA ALA A 79 17.50 17.93 -7.93
C ALA A 79 17.51 18.64 -6.55
N PRO A 80 18.30 18.16 -5.57
CA PRO A 80 18.30 18.72 -4.21
C PRO A 80 18.56 20.23 -4.12
N LYS A 81 19.20 20.82 -5.13
CA LYS A 81 19.51 22.26 -5.18
C LYS A 81 18.34 23.13 -5.66
N ASP A 82 17.38 22.55 -6.38
CA ASP A 82 16.31 23.28 -7.07
C ASP A 82 14.92 23.02 -6.46
N ASP A 83 14.74 21.89 -5.76
CA ASP A 83 13.45 21.40 -5.27
C ASP A 83 13.25 21.60 -3.74
N GLY A 84 14.00 22.52 -3.14
CA GLY A 84 14.01 22.83 -1.69
C GLY A 84 13.22 24.07 -1.29
#